data_AF-A0A8R7TM68-F1
#
_entry.id   AF-A0A8R7TM68-F1
#
_cell.length_a   1.000
_cell.length_b   1.000
_cell.length_c   1.000
_cell.angle_alpha   90.00
_cell.angle_beta   90.00
_cell.angle_gamma   90.00
#
_symmetry.space_group_name_H-M   'P 1'
#
loop_
_entity.id
_entity.type
_entity.pdbx_description
1 polymer ?
#
loop_
_entity_poly.entity_id
_entity_poly.type
_entity_poly.pdbx_seq_one_letter_code
_entity_poly.pdbx_strand_id
1 'polypeptide(L)'
;MHLITLLEKKVKHDNLVDMIDKTSNDMQAHEQDVIQMMKLAMWCLQIDCKRRPKMSKVVKVLEGTMNAESNIDHNFVATNQVNCRIADNAASSVPPLASH
;
A
#
# COMPACT_ATOMS: atom_id res chain seq x y z
N MET A 1 15.43 10.61 7.74
CA MET A 1 15.33 9.52 6.76
C MET A 1 13.84 9.22 6.56
N HIS A 2 13.31 9.33 5.34
CA HIS A 2 11.90 9.01 5.05
C HIS A 2 11.81 7.57 4.53
N LEU A 3 11.13 6.69 5.27
CA LEU A 3 11.01 5.26 4.92
C LEU A 3 10.40 5.04 3.53
N ILE A 4 9.41 5.86 3.15
CA ILE A 4 8.78 5.78 1.83
C ILE A 4 9.79 6.07 0.71
N THR A 5 10.65 7.08 0.89
CA THR A 5 11.72 7.39 -0.08
C THR A 5 12.75 6.27 -0.15
N LEU A 6 13.06 5.62 0.98
CA LEU A 6 13.96 4.47 1.00
C LEU A 6 13.32 3.26 0.28
N LEU A 7 12.04 3.00 0.51
CA LEU A 7 11.26 1.95 -0.15
C LEU A 7 11.26 2.12 -1.67
N GLU A 8 10.94 3.32 -2.14
CA GLU A 8 11.00 3.67 -3.56
C GLU A 8 12.39 3.38 -4.16
N LYS A 9 13.46 3.79 -3.47
CA LYS A 9 14.83 3.53 -3.93
C LYS A 9 15.12 2.04 -3.96
N LYS A 10 14.77 1.28 -2.92
CA LYS A 10 15.09 -0.15 -2.82
C LYS A 10 14.32 -1.00 -3.81
N VAL A 11 13.04 -0.72 -4.06
CA VAL A 11 12.27 -1.46 -5.06
C VAL A 11 12.76 -1.20 -6.48
N LYS A 12 13.18 0.03 -6.81
CA LYS A 12 13.73 0.37 -8.14
C LYS A 12 15.07 -0.32 -8.46
N HIS A 13 15.74 -0.87 -7.45
CA HIS A 13 16.99 -1.64 -7.59
C HIS A 13 16.82 -3.12 -7.23
N ASP A 14 15.58 -3.62 -7.13
CA ASP A 14 15.28 -5.00 -6.73
C ASP A 14 15.91 -5.45 -5.40
N ASN A 15 16.14 -4.51 -4.47
CA ASN A 15 16.86 -4.72 -3.22
C ASN A 15 15.96 -4.56 -1.99
N LEU A 16 14.72 -5.05 -2.03
CA LEU A 16 13.77 -4.95 -0.91
C LEU A 16 14.26 -5.66 0.36
N VAL A 17 15.06 -6.73 0.21
CA VAL A 17 15.66 -7.49 1.33
C VAL A 17 16.46 -6.58 2.27
N ASP A 18 17.09 -5.53 1.74
CA ASP A 18 17.86 -4.58 2.55
C ASP A 18 17.01 -3.74 3.51
N MET A 19 15.68 -3.75 3.35
CA MET A 19 14.75 -3.07 4.26
C MET A 19 14.28 -3.94 5.41
N ILE A 20 14.63 -5.23 5.41
CA ILE A 20 14.28 -6.16 6.48
C ILE A 20 15.17 -5.89 7.67
N ASP A 21 14.56 -5.79 8.85
CA ASP A 21 15.28 -5.51 10.09
C ASP A 21 16.23 -6.68 10.42
N LYS A 22 17.53 -6.41 10.32
CA LYS A 22 18.57 -7.41 10.53
C LYS A 22 18.68 -7.87 11.99
N THR A 23 18.11 -7.11 12.91
CA THR A 23 18.10 -7.43 14.35
C THR A 23 16.93 -8.33 14.75
N SER A 24 15.92 -8.45 13.88
CA SER A 24 14.76 -9.30 14.12
C SER A 24 14.95 -10.67 13.48
N ASN A 25 15.22 -11.68 14.31
CA ASN A 25 15.34 -13.07 13.87
C ASN A 25 14.07 -13.57 13.17
N ASP A 26 12.89 -13.12 13.64
CA ASP A 26 11.60 -13.49 13.07
C ASP A 26 11.47 -12.94 11.63
N MET A 27 11.78 -11.66 11.43
CA MET A 27 11.73 -11.06 10.09
C MET A 27 12.75 -11.67 9.12
N GLN A 28 13.91 -12.11 9.63
CA GLN A 28 14.92 -12.82 8.84
C GLN A 28 14.48 -14.24 8.47
N ALA A 29 13.86 -14.97 9.41
CA ALA A 29 13.34 -16.31 9.16
C ALA A 29 12.16 -16.30 8.17
N HIS A 30 11.38 -15.21 8.14
CA HIS A 30 10.19 -15.03 7.32
C HIS A 30 10.38 -13.99 6.20
N GLU A 31 11.57 -13.92 5.61
CA GLU A 31 11.95 -12.93 4.59
C GLU A 31 10.89 -12.78 3.48
N GLN A 32 10.40 -13.89 2.94
CA GLN A 32 9.44 -13.90 1.84
C GLN A 32 8.10 -13.28 2.24
N ASP A 33 7.63 -13.53 3.46
CA ASP A 33 6.38 -12.99 3.98
C ASP A 33 6.49 -11.48 4.21
N VAL A 34 7.64 -11.02 4.70
CA VAL A 34 7.96 -9.60 4.85
C VAL A 34 7.99 -8.89 3.48
N ILE A 35 8.60 -9.51 2.46
CA ILE A 35 8.60 -8.98 1.09
C ILE A 35 7.18 -8.91 0.53
N GLN A 36 6.34 -9.92 0.77
CA GLN A 36 4.93 -9.87 0.35
C GLN A 36 4.16 -8.74 1.05
N MET A 37 4.42 -8.51 2.34
CA MET A 37 3.83 -7.39 3.08
C MET A 37 4.28 -6.04 2.52
N MET A 38 5.56 -5.90 2.15
CA MET A 38 6.06 -4.71 1.45
C MET A 38 5.38 -4.50 0.10
N LYS A 39 5.14 -5.57 -0.68
CA LYS A 39 4.39 -5.48 -1.94
C LYS A 39 2.95 -5.01 -1.72
N LEU A 40 2.27 -5.53 -0.69
CA LEU A 40 0.94 -5.05 -0.30
C LEU A 40 0.97 -3.57 0.10
N ALA A 41 1.96 -3.14 0.89
CA ALA A 41 2.13 -1.74 1.26
C ALA A 41 2.36 -0.84 0.04
N MET A 42 3.22 -1.25 -0.91
CA MET A 42 3.45 -0.50 -2.14
C MET A 42 2.20 -0.36 -3.01
N TRP A 43 1.32 -1.38 -3.04
CA TRP A 43 0.03 -1.29 -3.72
C TRP A 43 -0.89 -0.25 -3.06
N CYS A 44 -0.89 -0.16 -1.73
CA CYS A 44 -1.63 0.85 -0.97
C CYS A 44 -1.06 2.27 -1.12
N LEU A 45 0.25 2.40 -1.33
CA LEU A 45 0.97 3.67 -1.43
C LEU A 45 0.88 4.35 -2.80
N GLN A 46 0.17 3.77 -3.78
CA GLN A 46 -0.02 4.37 -5.11
C GLN A 46 -0.40 5.85 -5.03
N ILE A 47 0.28 6.71 -5.80
CA ILE A 47 -0.08 8.13 -5.89
C ILE A 47 -1.47 8.28 -6.54
N ASP A 48 -1.75 7.53 -7.60
CA ASP A 48 -3.09 7.46 -8.20
C ASP A 48 -4.04 6.70 -7.27
N CYS A 49 -4.98 7.44 -6.68
CA CYS A 49 -5.95 6.88 -5.75
C CYS A 49 -6.88 5.84 -6.38
N LYS A 50 -7.05 5.84 -7.71
CA LYS A 50 -7.86 4.82 -8.41
C LYS A 50 -7.16 3.46 -8.48
N ARG A 51 -5.83 3.44 -8.36
CA ARG A 51 -5.03 2.20 -8.36
C ARG A 51 -4.87 1.59 -6.98
N ARG A 52 -5.20 2.33 -5.91
CA ARG A 52 -5.17 1.82 -4.54
C ARG A 52 -6.22 0.71 -4.36
N PRO A 53 -5.91 -0.37 -3.64
CA PRO A 53 -6.89 -1.39 -3.33
C PRO A 53 -7.96 -0.87 -2.38
N LYS A 54 -9.19 -1.38 -2.52
CA LYS A 54 -10.20 -1.27 -1.46
C LYS A 54 -9.75 -2.07 -0.23
N MET A 55 -10.16 -1.67 0.97
CA MET A 55 -9.84 -2.41 2.19
C MET A 55 -10.27 -3.88 2.15
N SER A 56 -11.41 -4.20 1.51
CA SER A 56 -11.83 -5.60 1.32
C SER A 56 -10.86 -6.44 0.50
N LYS A 57 -10.12 -5.83 -0.43
CA LYS A 57 -9.03 -6.49 -1.16
C LYS A 57 -7.79 -6.65 -0.28
N VAL A 58 -7.43 -5.62 0.49
CA VAL A 58 -6.29 -5.69 1.43
C VAL A 58 -6.47 -6.83 2.43
N VAL A 59 -7.67 -6.97 3.03
CA VAL A 59 -7.99 -8.05 3.96
C VAL A 59 -7.83 -9.42 3.31
N LYS A 60 -8.34 -9.62 2.08
CA LYS A 60 -8.16 -10.87 1.35
C LYS A 60 -6.69 -11.25 1.13
N VAL A 61 -5.83 -10.26 0.90
CA VAL A 61 -4.37 -10.51 0.81
C VAL A 61 -3.80 -10.94 2.15
N LEU A 62 -4.17 -10.26 3.24
CA LEU A 62 -3.71 -10.59 4.58
C LEU A 62 -4.22 -11.97 5.07
N GLU A 63 -5.41 -12.38 4.62
CA GLU A 63 -5.96 -13.72 4.87
C GLU A 63 -5.36 -14.80 3.96
N GLY A 64 -4.50 -14.43 3.01
CA GLY A 64 -3.89 -15.37 2.06
C GLY A 64 -4.84 -15.90 0.98
N THR A 65 -6.02 -15.29 0.80
CA THR A 65 -7.00 -15.71 -0.20
C THR A 65 -6.83 -15.00 -1.56
N MET A 66 -5.94 -14.02 -1.62
CA MET A 66 -5.63 -13.25 -2.83
C MET A 66 -4.18 -12.76 -2.79
N ASN A 67 -3.54 -12.56 -3.95
CA ASN A 67 -2.24 -11.91 -4.04
C ASN A 67 -2.39 -10.39 -4.20
N ALA A 68 -1.39 -9.63 -3.73
CA ALA A 68 -1.30 -8.20 -4.03
C ALA A 68 -1.05 -7.97 -5.54
N GLU A 69 -1.49 -6.81 -6.04
CA GLU A 69 -1.20 -6.39 -7.42
C GLU A 69 0.31 -6.21 -7.61
N SER A 70 0.85 -6.81 -8.68
CA SER A 70 2.28 -6.71 -9.01
C SER A 70 2.55 -5.63 -10.05
N ASN A 71 1.57 -5.28 -10.88
CA ASN A 71 1.69 -4.18 -11.84
C ASN A 71 1.30 -2.84 -11.17
N ILE A 72 2.24 -2.30 -10.40
CA ILE A 72 2.09 -1.06 -9.64
C ILE A 72 3.10 0.00 -10.10
N ASP A 73 2.78 1.28 -9.94
CA ASP A 73 3.77 2.34 -10.08
C ASP A 73 4.66 2.41 -8.83
N HIS A 74 5.98 2.38 -9.01
CA HIS A 74 6.96 2.46 -7.93
C HIS A 74 7.35 3.89 -7.55
N ASN A 75 6.65 4.91 -8.07
CA ASN A 75 6.73 6.28 -7.57
C ASN A 75 5.76 6.45 -6.40
N PHE A 76 6.29 6.61 -5.19
CA PHE A 76 5.51 6.76 -3.96
C PHE A 76 5.58 8.18 -3.41
N VAL A 77 6.57 8.97 -3.83
CA VAL A 77 6.73 10.36 -3.40
C VAL A 77 6.21 11.29 -4.49
N ALA A 78 5.12 12.01 -4.21
CA ALA A 78 4.58 12.99 -5.14
C ALA A 78 5.53 14.19 -5.27
N THR A 79 6.02 14.45 -6.47
CA THR A 79 6.87 15.61 -6.78
C THR A 79 6.08 16.83 -7.24
N ASN A 80 4.80 16.70 -7.63
CA ASN A 80 3.84 17.79 -7.94
C ASN A 80 2.38 17.30 -7.78
N GLN A 81 1.40 18.24 -7.75
CA GLN A 81 -0.02 18.06 -7.35
C GLN A 81 -0.64 16.69 -7.68
N VAL A 82 -1.09 16.01 -6.62
CA VAL A 82 -1.71 14.68 -6.65
C VAL A 82 -3.04 14.73 -7.42
N ASN A 83 -3.10 14.10 -8.59
CA ASN A 83 -4.33 13.94 -9.35
C ASN A 83 -5.17 12.79 -8.78
N CYS A 84 -5.62 12.90 -7.52
CA CYS A 84 -6.80 12.15 -7.11
C CYS A 84 -8.02 12.90 -7.64
N ARG A 85 -8.40 12.65 -8.90
CA ARG A 85 -9.70 13.12 -9.39
C ARG A 85 -10.77 12.35 -8.65
N ILE A 86 -11.23 12.91 -7.53
CA ILE A 86 -12.51 12.58 -6.94
C ILE A 86 -13.51 12.79 -8.07
N ALA A 87 -14.14 11.72 -8.55
CA ALA A 87 -15.34 11.89 -9.35
C ALA A 87 -16.36 12.52 -8.40
N ASP A 88 -16.80 13.74 -8.73
CA ASP A 88 -17.85 14.47 -8.02
C ASP A 88 -19.16 13.67 -8.02
N ASN A 89 -19.25 12.71 -7.12
CA ASN A 89 -20.51 12.09 -6.73
C ASN A 89 -20.68 12.41 -5.25
N ALA A 90 -21.10 13.64 -4.98
CA ALA A 90 -21.76 14.02 -3.75
C ALA A 90 -23.06 13.24 -3.60
N ALA A 91 -22.96 11.95 -3.29
CA ALA A 91 -24.08 11.18 -2.75
C ALA A 91 -24.17 11.56 -1.27
N SER A 92 -24.90 12.65 -1.04
CA SER A 92 -25.63 13.01 0.17
C SER A 92 -25.40 12.07 1.35
N SER A 93 -24.56 12.50 2.29
CA SER A 93 -24.56 11.94 3.64
C SER A 93 -25.86 12.34 4.34
N VAL A 94 -26.90 11.52 4.17
CA VAL A 94 -28.09 11.59 5.03
C VAL A 94 -27.69 10.99 6.39
N PRO A 95 -27.72 11.75 7.49
CA PRO A 95 -27.46 11.21 8.83
C PRO A 95 -28.59 10.24 9.21
N PRO A 96 -28.30 9.15 9.94
CA PRO A 96 -29.36 8.27 10.45
C PRO A 96 -30.25 9.04 11.44
N LEU A 97 -31.56 9.00 11.22
CA LEU A 97 -32.55 9.56 12.13
C LEU A 97 -32.63 8.66 13.37
N ALA A 98 -32.24 9.17 14.53
CA ALA A 98 -32.49 8.50 15.79
C ALA A 98 -33.98 8.65 16.17
N SER A 99 -34.66 7.54 16.41
CA SER A 99 -36.02 7.53 16.97
C SER A 99 -35.96 7.75 18.49
N HIS A 100 -36.87 8.59 18.98
CA HIS A 100 -37.10 8.89 20.40
C HIS A 100 -37.98 7.84 21.07
#